data_AF-A0A970GX99-F1
#
_entry.id   AF-A0A970GX99-F1
#
_cell.length_a   1.000
_cell.length_b   1.000
_cell.length_c   1.000
_cell.angle_alpha   90.00
_cell.angle_beta   90.00
_cell.angle_gamma   90.00
#
_symmetry.space_group_name_H-M   'P 1'
#
loop_
_entity.id
_entity.type
_entity.pdbx_description
1 polymer ?
#
loop_
_entity_poly.entity_id
_entity_poly.type
_entity_poly.pdbx_seq_one_letter_code
_entity_poly.pdbx_strand_id
1 'polypeptide(L)'
;MEHTSFCTASGSSFRDVKGHTWYAAQFSFNYDTPMPWDIVRDYWENGQGKVVINYEGKYDHLWTKIFGSRAQGWIAFLNGMYGYGYGAQGIWDVWFNNEDTYDGKDIITPEDKMVTWQKALQFPSGDQMTILRSFFEEYEWWKLTPRFDDKRYLDSRSSFRNEYNELITRKNIHYSLATIDNDLYVLYLFNNTTQSATLKGLSNTIYTAKWFNPRTGEYINEKNVFILTGRYKIEEKPDSEDWVFVMEKKVNISFYMILSVMLVVIAQISRQTRVRKKKSGLT
;
A
#
# COMPACT_ATOMS: atom_id res chain seq x y z
N MET A 1 1.60 25.75 5.02
CA MET A 1 1.80 24.29 5.03
C MET A 1 1.59 23.80 6.45
N GLU A 2 0.89 22.69 6.60
CA GLU A 2 0.61 22.06 7.88
C GLU A 2 1.70 21.02 8.20
N HIS A 3 2.65 21.40 9.05
CA HIS A 3 3.65 20.47 9.57
C HIS A 3 2.98 19.48 10.51
N THR A 4 2.93 18.20 10.13
CA THR A 4 2.05 17.23 10.79
C THR A 4 2.45 16.89 12.24
N SER A 5 3.66 17.25 12.67
CA SER A 5 4.05 17.18 14.09
C SER A 5 3.38 18.24 14.97
N PHE A 6 2.80 19.30 14.39
CA PHE A 6 2.19 20.41 15.12
C PHE A 6 0.73 20.64 14.73
N CYS A 7 0.35 20.30 13.49
CA CYS A 7 -0.95 20.64 12.95
C CYS A 7 -1.44 19.60 11.93
N THR A 8 -2.69 19.20 12.09
CA THR A 8 -3.46 18.41 11.11
C THR A 8 -4.67 19.22 10.64
N ALA A 9 -5.59 18.63 9.85
CA ALA A 9 -6.76 19.35 9.34
C ALA A 9 -7.69 19.87 10.44
N SER A 10 -7.87 19.13 11.53
CA SER A 10 -8.69 19.56 12.68
C SER A 10 -8.08 20.75 13.45
N GLY A 11 -6.75 20.83 13.49
CA GLY A 11 -6.01 21.89 14.18
C GLY A 11 -5.63 23.09 13.31
N SER A 12 -5.88 23.06 12.00
CA SER A 12 -5.43 24.10 11.08
C SER A 12 -6.14 25.43 11.31
N SER A 13 -5.37 26.52 11.40
CA SER A 13 -5.92 27.88 11.42
C SER A 13 -6.65 28.25 10.11
N PHE A 14 -6.39 27.50 9.04
CA PHE A 14 -7.05 27.65 7.75
C PHE A 14 -8.32 26.80 7.60
N ARG A 15 -8.70 26.06 8.64
CA ARG A 15 -9.87 25.17 8.64
C ARG A 15 -11.15 25.89 8.23
N ASP A 16 -11.47 27.00 8.88
CA ASP A 16 -12.72 27.75 8.63
C ASP A 16 -12.51 29.03 7.81
N VAL A 17 -11.33 29.19 7.19
CA VAL A 17 -11.04 30.34 6.33
C VAL A 17 -11.82 30.23 5.02
N LYS A 18 -12.70 31.20 4.77
CA LYS A 18 -13.49 31.29 3.54
C LYS A 18 -12.57 31.35 2.31
N GLY A 19 -12.82 30.46 1.35
CA GLY A 19 -12.04 30.37 0.10
C GLY A 19 -10.81 29.46 0.18
N HIS A 20 -10.45 28.95 1.36
CA HIS A 20 -9.39 27.96 1.50
C HIS A 20 -9.91 26.55 1.18
N THR A 21 -9.46 25.95 0.08
CA THR A 21 -10.06 24.73 -0.49
C THR A 21 -9.17 23.49 -0.42
N TRP A 22 -7.94 23.60 0.07
CA TRP A 22 -6.98 22.50 0.09
C TRP A 22 -5.95 22.64 1.22
N TYR A 23 -5.39 21.54 1.70
CA TYR A 23 -4.32 21.52 2.70
C TYR A 23 -2.98 21.12 2.07
N ALA A 24 -1.92 21.79 2.49
CA ALA A 24 -0.55 21.52 2.07
C ALA A 24 0.17 20.81 3.23
N ALA A 25 -0.07 19.51 3.37
CA ALA A 25 0.47 18.73 4.46
C ALA A 25 1.97 18.48 4.26
N GLN A 26 2.75 18.60 5.33
CA GLN A 26 4.12 18.09 5.37
C GLN A 26 4.13 16.77 6.14
N PHE A 27 3.63 15.71 5.52
CA PHE A 27 3.45 14.42 6.16
C PHE A 27 4.70 13.55 5.98
N SER A 28 5.32 13.18 7.09
CA SER A 28 6.39 12.18 7.12
C SER A 28 6.44 11.45 8.47
N PHE A 29 7.07 10.28 8.49
CA PHE A 29 7.30 9.48 9.70
C PHE A 29 8.54 8.58 9.50
N ASN A 30 8.96 7.88 10.55
CA ASN A 30 10.07 6.91 10.44
C ASN A 30 9.53 5.50 10.15
N TYR A 31 10.14 4.80 9.20
CA TYR A 31 9.66 3.51 8.69
C TYR A 31 9.84 2.34 9.66
N ASP A 32 10.59 2.51 10.74
CA ASP A 32 10.70 1.57 11.86
C ASP A 32 9.58 1.75 12.90
N THR A 33 8.72 2.77 12.73
CA THR A 33 7.56 3.02 13.58
C THR A 33 6.25 2.57 12.89
N PRO A 34 5.20 2.22 13.65
CA PRO A 34 3.89 1.95 13.08
C PRO A 34 3.38 3.15 12.27
N MET A 35 2.62 2.88 11.20
CA MET A 35 1.99 3.91 10.40
C MET A 35 1.13 4.84 11.29
N PRO A 36 1.33 6.18 11.24
CA PRO A 36 0.58 7.14 12.05
C PRO A 36 -0.83 7.36 11.47
N TRP A 37 -1.70 6.36 11.66
CA TRP A 37 -3.05 6.33 11.11
C TRP A 37 -3.92 7.48 11.58
N ASP A 38 -3.69 7.99 12.79
CA ASP A 38 -4.38 9.13 13.38
C ASP A 38 -4.19 10.40 12.55
N ILE A 39 -2.95 10.68 12.10
CA ILE A 39 -2.64 11.87 11.30
C ILE A 39 -3.35 11.83 9.96
N VAL A 40 -3.17 10.74 9.20
CA VAL A 40 -3.76 10.63 7.86
C VAL A 40 -5.28 10.50 7.90
N ARG A 41 -5.83 9.87 8.95
CA ARG A 41 -7.27 9.80 9.17
C ARG A 41 -7.87 11.14 9.54
N ASP A 42 -7.17 11.97 10.31
CA ASP A 42 -7.64 13.33 10.62
C ASP A 42 -7.81 14.16 9.33
N TYR A 43 -6.85 14.09 8.40
CA TYR A 43 -7.00 14.73 7.09
C TYR A 43 -8.20 14.21 6.30
N TRP A 44 -8.45 12.90 6.34
CA TRP A 44 -9.56 12.29 5.62
C TRP A 44 -10.93 12.60 6.24
N GLU A 45 -11.09 12.39 7.55
CA GLU A 45 -12.37 12.50 8.26
C GLU A 45 -12.68 13.95 8.64
N ASN A 46 -11.65 14.73 8.99
CA ASN A 46 -11.80 16.12 9.42
C ASN A 46 -11.41 17.11 8.33
N GLY A 47 -11.02 16.69 7.13
CA GLY A 47 -10.64 17.59 6.03
C GLY A 47 -11.73 18.53 5.51
N GLN A 48 -12.99 18.40 5.95
CA GLN A 48 -14.15 19.17 5.46
C GLN A 48 -14.32 19.11 3.93
N GLY A 49 -13.94 18.00 3.31
CA GLY A 49 -13.97 17.81 1.86
C GLY A 49 -12.90 18.61 1.09
N LYS A 50 -11.97 19.28 1.78
CA LYS A 50 -10.83 19.94 1.13
C LYS A 50 -9.86 18.90 0.60
N VAL A 51 -9.25 19.22 -0.54
CA VAL A 51 -8.19 18.39 -1.12
C VAL A 51 -6.97 18.43 -0.21
N VAL A 52 -6.33 17.30 0.03
CA VAL A 52 -5.07 17.24 0.79
C VAL A 52 -3.96 16.76 -0.12
N ILE A 53 -2.84 17.45 -0.13
CA ILE A 53 -1.63 17.05 -0.85
C ILE A 53 -0.55 16.83 0.21
N ASN A 54 0.20 15.71 0.13
CA ASN A 54 1.47 15.62 0.84
C ASN A 54 2.48 16.51 0.10
N TYR A 55 2.42 17.80 0.40
CA TYR A 55 3.08 18.84 -0.38
C TYR A 55 4.59 18.81 -0.21
N GLU A 56 5.07 18.48 0.98
CA GLU A 56 6.51 18.40 1.26
C GLU A 56 6.78 17.29 2.27
N GLY A 57 7.37 16.20 1.77
CA GLY A 57 7.85 15.08 2.58
C GLY A 57 9.36 15.15 2.83
N LYS A 58 9.93 14.02 3.23
CA LYS A 58 11.38 13.81 3.30
C LYS A 58 11.96 13.84 1.89
N TYR A 59 12.88 14.77 1.64
CA TYR A 59 13.57 14.88 0.35
C TYR A 59 14.63 13.80 0.15
N ASP A 60 14.74 13.34 -1.10
CA ASP A 60 15.73 12.33 -1.49
C ASP A 60 17.15 12.84 -1.27
N HIS A 61 17.98 12.00 -0.65
CA HIS A 61 19.35 12.29 -0.24
C HIS A 61 19.50 13.46 0.74
N LEU A 62 18.41 13.88 1.41
CA LEU A 62 18.47 14.81 2.54
C LEU A 62 17.91 14.20 3.82
N TRP A 63 16.68 13.69 3.78
CA TRP A 63 15.96 13.12 4.92
C TRP A 63 15.55 11.67 4.71
N THR A 64 15.72 11.16 3.49
CA THR A 64 15.46 9.77 3.08
C THR A 64 16.33 9.45 1.85
N LYS A 65 16.27 8.22 1.36
CA LYS A 65 16.87 7.79 0.08
C LYS A 65 15.78 7.44 -0.94
N ILE A 66 16.16 6.71 -1.98
CA ILE A 66 15.30 6.29 -3.09
C ILE A 66 14.04 5.58 -2.58
N PHE A 67 14.16 4.70 -1.57
CA PHE A 67 13.02 4.00 -0.98
C PHE A 67 11.98 4.95 -0.39
N GLY A 68 12.37 5.79 0.57
CA GLY A 68 11.38 6.62 1.25
C GLY A 68 10.84 7.75 0.37
N SER A 69 11.61 8.21 -0.62
CA SER A 69 11.13 9.12 -1.67
C SER A 69 9.97 8.50 -2.47
N ARG A 70 10.06 7.21 -2.79
CA ARG A 70 9.00 6.46 -3.47
C ARG A 70 7.84 6.13 -2.53
N ALA A 71 8.13 5.64 -1.33
CA ALA A 71 7.13 5.17 -0.38
C ALA A 71 6.13 6.27 0.03
N GLN A 72 6.60 7.51 0.23
CA GLN A 72 5.73 8.64 0.59
C GLN A 72 4.63 8.91 -0.44
N GLY A 73 4.91 8.72 -1.73
CA GLY A 73 3.91 8.84 -2.78
C GLY A 73 2.81 7.79 -2.67
N TRP A 74 3.19 6.51 -2.57
CA TRP A 74 2.24 5.42 -2.38
C TRP A 74 1.40 5.58 -1.11
N ILE A 75 2.04 5.97 -0.01
CA ILE A 75 1.39 6.19 1.27
C ILE A 75 0.42 7.37 1.18
N ALA A 76 0.79 8.48 0.54
CA ALA A 76 -0.10 9.63 0.38
C ALA A 76 -1.41 9.25 -0.34
N PHE A 77 -1.30 8.68 -1.55
CA PHE A 77 -2.47 8.31 -2.34
C PHE A 77 -3.34 7.25 -1.67
N LEU A 78 -2.74 6.20 -1.08
CA LEU A 78 -3.49 5.13 -0.43
C LEU A 78 -4.06 5.52 0.95
N ASN A 79 -3.75 6.72 1.44
CA ASN A 79 -4.34 7.29 2.65
C ASN A 79 -5.25 8.50 2.38
N GLY A 80 -5.69 8.68 1.14
CA GLY A 80 -6.71 9.67 0.79
C GLY A 80 -6.18 11.07 0.47
N MET A 81 -4.87 11.22 0.32
CA MET A 81 -4.29 12.45 -0.26
C MET A 81 -4.34 12.37 -1.79
N TYR A 82 -4.46 13.53 -2.43
CA TYR A 82 -4.66 13.68 -3.88
C TYR A 82 -3.38 14.06 -4.61
N GLY A 83 -2.24 13.99 -3.92
CA GLY A 83 -0.95 14.28 -4.51
C GLY A 83 0.20 14.13 -3.53
N TYR A 84 1.39 14.09 -4.11
CA TYR A 84 2.67 14.03 -3.41
C TYR A 84 3.67 14.95 -4.12
N GLY A 85 4.25 15.88 -3.36
CA GLY A 85 5.37 16.71 -3.78
C GLY A 85 6.68 15.96 -3.59
N TYR A 86 7.23 15.42 -4.68
CA TYR A 86 8.58 14.88 -4.69
C TYR A 86 9.60 16.03 -4.63
N GLY A 87 10.62 15.86 -3.78
CA GLY A 87 11.77 16.75 -3.78
C GLY A 87 13.06 15.99 -3.50
N ALA A 88 14.16 16.57 -3.96
CA ALA A 88 15.49 15.98 -3.88
C ALA A 88 16.51 17.04 -3.49
N GLN A 89 17.52 16.59 -2.75
CA GLN A 89 18.64 17.42 -2.37
C GLN A 89 19.37 18.00 -3.58
N GLY A 90 19.83 19.24 -3.46
CA GLY A 90 20.57 19.92 -4.51
C GLY A 90 19.69 20.64 -5.55
N ILE A 91 18.39 20.31 -5.70
CA ILE A 91 17.49 20.98 -6.66
C ILE A 91 16.99 22.33 -6.12
N TRP A 92 16.43 22.32 -4.91
CA TRP A 92 15.82 23.50 -4.29
C TRP A 92 16.74 24.17 -3.26
N ASP A 93 17.70 23.43 -2.71
CA ASP A 93 18.65 23.88 -1.70
C ASP A 93 20.09 23.57 -2.10
N VAL A 94 21.01 24.49 -1.76
CA VAL A 94 22.46 24.30 -1.82
C VAL A 94 23.08 24.03 -0.45
N TRP A 95 22.26 24.11 0.61
CA TRP A 95 22.63 23.85 1.99
C TRP A 95 22.33 22.41 2.40
N PHE A 96 23.13 21.89 3.33
CA PHE A 96 22.87 20.63 4.03
C PHE A 96 23.42 20.73 5.45
N ASN A 97 22.84 19.96 6.37
CA ASN A 97 23.42 19.77 7.70
C ASN A 97 24.56 18.74 7.65
N ASN A 98 25.60 18.96 8.46
CA ASN A 98 26.75 18.05 8.58
C ASN A 98 26.50 16.90 9.57
N GLU A 99 25.24 16.51 9.76
CA GLU A 99 24.84 15.45 10.68
C GLU A 99 24.20 14.31 9.92
N ASP A 100 24.32 13.08 10.43
CA ASP A 100 23.55 11.95 9.92
C ASP A 100 22.05 12.17 10.16
N THR A 101 21.23 11.68 9.25
CA THR A 101 19.78 11.58 9.46
C THR A 101 19.33 10.14 9.25
N TYR A 102 18.28 9.73 9.96
CA TYR A 102 17.76 8.38 9.92
C TYR A 102 16.25 8.40 9.69
N ASP A 103 15.78 7.65 8.70
CA ASP A 103 14.36 7.61 8.33
C ASP A 103 13.62 6.36 8.82
N GLY A 104 14.26 5.51 9.63
CA GLY A 104 13.72 4.22 10.05
C GLY A 104 14.17 3.04 9.17
N LYS A 105 14.82 3.29 8.02
CA LYS A 105 15.41 2.26 7.15
C LYS A 105 16.83 2.60 6.75
N ASP A 106 17.04 3.83 6.27
CA ASP A 106 18.31 4.30 5.74
C ASP A 106 18.95 5.35 6.66
N ILE A 107 20.28 5.27 6.80
CA ILE A 107 21.09 6.37 7.32
C ILE A 107 21.54 7.21 6.12
N ILE A 108 21.34 8.52 6.21
CA ILE A 108 21.73 9.51 5.19
C ILE A 108 22.85 10.35 5.79
N THR A 109 24.07 10.13 5.31
CA THR A 109 25.28 10.78 5.81
C THR A 109 25.47 12.17 5.21
N PRO A 110 26.37 13.02 5.75
CA PRO A 110 26.75 14.27 5.11
C PRO A 110 27.19 14.11 3.65
N GLU A 111 27.91 13.03 3.32
CA GLU A 111 28.36 12.75 1.95
C GLU A 111 27.20 12.43 1.01
N ASP A 112 26.16 11.73 1.49
CA ASP A 112 24.95 11.49 0.70
C ASP A 112 24.27 12.80 0.32
N LYS A 113 24.35 13.84 1.18
CA LYS A 113 23.72 15.17 1.00
C LYS A 113 24.51 16.10 0.08
N MET A 114 25.77 15.78 -0.21
CA MET A 114 26.65 16.55 -1.09
C MET A 114 26.35 16.27 -2.57
N VAL A 115 25.17 16.70 -3.01
CA VAL A 115 24.64 16.43 -4.35
C VAL A 115 24.43 17.73 -5.09
N THR A 116 24.93 17.80 -6.34
CA THR A 116 24.61 18.92 -7.24
C THR A 116 23.24 18.73 -7.88
N TRP A 117 22.56 19.82 -8.24
CA TRP A 117 21.27 19.73 -8.94
C TRP A 117 21.33 18.85 -10.20
N GLN A 118 22.44 18.85 -10.95
CA GLN A 118 22.59 18.00 -12.14
C GLN A 118 22.59 16.52 -11.79
N LYS A 119 23.23 16.14 -10.69
CA LYS A 119 23.22 14.76 -10.19
C LYS A 119 21.84 14.39 -9.64
N ALA A 120 21.18 15.30 -8.94
CA ALA A 120 19.85 15.11 -8.40
C ALA A 120 18.79 14.87 -9.49
N LEU A 121 18.91 15.52 -10.65
CA LEU A 121 18.04 15.29 -11.82
C LEU A 121 18.12 13.85 -12.37
N GLN A 122 19.16 13.09 -12.01
CA GLN A 122 19.37 11.71 -12.46
C GLN A 122 19.02 10.68 -11.37
N PHE A 123 18.37 11.12 -10.28
CA PHE A 123 17.99 10.20 -9.21
C PHE A 123 16.90 9.22 -9.66
N PRO A 124 17.06 7.90 -9.40
CA PRO A 124 16.06 6.90 -9.78
C PRO A 124 14.67 7.14 -9.15
N SER A 125 14.62 7.81 -7.99
CA SER A 125 13.37 8.17 -7.31
C SER A 125 12.53 9.14 -8.13
N GLY A 126 13.15 10.06 -8.87
CA GLY A 126 12.47 10.96 -9.81
C GLY A 126 11.78 10.18 -10.93
N ASP A 127 12.49 9.22 -11.54
CA ASP A 127 11.91 8.32 -12.55
C ASP A 127 10.78 7.47 -11.96
N GLN A 128 10.93 7.00 -10.72
CA GLN A 128 9.90 6.22 -10.03
C GLN A 128 8.61 7.02 -9.75
N MET A 129 8.65 8.36 -9.77
CA MET A 129 7.41 9.16 -9.71
C MET A 129 6.58 9.00 -10.99
N THR A 130 7.21 8.71 -12.14
CA THR A 130 6.49 8.41 -13.39
C THR A 130 5.80 7.04 -13.32
N ILE A 131 6.40 6.08 -12.61
CA ILE A 131 5.82 4.75 -12.35
C ILE A 131 4.60 4.89 -11.42
N LEU A 132 4.75 5.65 -10.33
CA LEU A 132 3.67 5.96 -9.39
C LEU A 132 2.47 6.58 -10.14
N ARG A 133 2.73 7.60 -10.96
CA ARG A 133 1.70 8.28 -11.76
C ARG A 133 1.02 7.31 -12.72
N SER A 134 1.80 6.58 -13.51
CA SER A 134 1.27 5.63 -14.50
C SER A 134 0.35 4.60 -13.85
N PHE A 135 0.76 4.04 -12.71
CA PHE A 135 -0.06 3.09 -11.96
C PHE A 135 -1.39 3.70 -11.53
N PHE A 136 -1.40 4.87 -10.90
CA PHE A 136 -2.66 5.45 -10.43
C PHE A 136 -3.56 5.90 -11.58
N GLU A 137 -3.00 6.32 -12.72
CA GLU A 137 -3.75 6.66 -13.94
C GLU A 137 -4.41 5.43 -14.62
N GLU A 138 -3.98 4.19 -14.31
CA GLU A 138 -4.68 2.97 -14.74
C GLU A 138 -6.05 2.79 -14.06
N TYR A 139 -6.27 3.47 -12.92
CA TYR A 139 -7.45 3.31 -12.08
C TYR A 139 -8.19 4.64 -11.88
N GLU A 140 -9.47 4.56 -11.51
CA GLU A 140 -10.21 5.73 -11.00
C GLU A 140 -9.76 6.07 -9.57
N TRP A 141 -8.48 6.42 -9.41
CA TRP A 141 -7.81 6.57 -8.11
C TRP A 141 -8.53 7.54 -7.18
N TRP A 142 -9.24 8.54 -7.71
CA TRP A 142 -10.04 9.50 -6.93
C TRP A 142 -11.26 8.86 -6.25
N LYS A 143 -11.59 7.60 -6.54
CA LYS A 143 -12.61 6.79 -5.85
C LYS A 143 -12.02 5.89 -4.76
N LEU A 144 -10.69 5.80 -4.64
CA LEU A 144 -10.05 5.00 -3.60
C LEU A 144 -10.42 5.53 -2.23
N THR A 145 -10.96 4.64 -1.39
CA THR A 145 -11.23 4.92 0.02
C THR A 145 -10.15 4.26 0.87
N PRO A 146 -9.39 5.03 1.67
CA PRO A 146 -8.39 4.48 2.57
C PRO A 146 -9.06 3.62 3.65
N ARG A 147 -8.39 2.51 4.02
CA ARG A 147 -8.89 1.58 5.04
C ARG A 147 -8.12 1.65 6.36
N PHE A 148 -7.05 2.44 6.41
CA PHE A 148 -6.22 2.65 7.60
C PHE A 148 -5.89 1.32 8.32
N ASP A 149 -6.15 1.23 9.62
CA ASP A 149 -5.99 0.02 10.44
C ASP A 149 -7.29 -0.81 10.61
N ASP A 150 -8.28 -0.62 9.73
CA ASP A 150 -9.56 -1.32 9.83
C ASP A 150 -9.41 -2.83 9.58
N LYS A 151 -9.56 -3.59 10.67
CA LYS A 151 -9.45 -5.05 10.71
C LYS A 151 -10.52 -5.79 9.89
N ARG A 152 -11.55 -5.09 9.41
CA ARG A 152 -12.54 -5.62 8.47
C ARG A 152 -11.97 -5.82 7.06
N TYR A 153 -10.89 -5.12 6.72
CA TYR A 153 -10.27 -5.14 5.39
C TYR A 153 -8.92 -5.85 5.34
N LEU A 154 -8.16 -5.86 6.44
CA LEU A 154 -6.85 -6.50 6.48
C LEU A 154 -6.60 -7.24 7.81
N ASP A 155 -6.02 -8.44 7.73
CA ASP A 155 -5.25 -9.01 8.84
C ASP A 155 -3.76 -8.78 8.57
N SER A 156 -3.17 -7.85 9.32
CA SER A 156 -1.75 -7.51 9.25
C SER A 156 -0.86 -8.39 10.12
N ARG A 157 -1.43 -9.41 10.78
CA ARG A 157 -0.65 -10.43 11.50
C ARG A 157 -0.06 -11.39 10.49
N SER A 158 1.25 -11.35 10.32
CA SER A 158 1.97 -12.37 9.58
C SER A 158 2.61 -13.34 10.57
N SER A 159 2.24 -14.61 10.42
CA SER A 159 2.90 -15.73 11.08
C SER A 159 3.82 -16.39 10.06
N PHE A 160 5.13 -16.38 10.31
CA PHE A 160 6.09 -17.15 9.53
C PHE A 160 6.69 -18.25 10.39
N ARG A 161 7.20 -19.31 9.75
CA ARG A 161 8.00 -20.31 10.46
C ARG A 161 9.47 -19.93 10.35
N ASN A 162 10.17 -19.84 11.48
CA ASN A 162 11.61 -19.62 11.47
C ASN A 162 12.35 -20.89 10.99
N GLU A 163 13.67 -20.83 10.91
CA GLU A 163 14.54 -21.97 10.53
C GLU A 163 14.40 -23.19 11.46
N TYR A 164 13.88 -22.99 12.68
CA TYR A 164 13.53 -24.03 13.65
C TYR A 164 12.08 -24.52 13.55
N ASN A 165 11.36 -24.11 12.50
CA ASN A 165 9.96 -24.46 12.24
C ASN A 165 8.97 -23.91 13.30
N GLU A 166 9.35 -22.91 14.10
CA GLU A 166 8.50 -22.28 15.10
C GLU A 166 7.63 -21.19 14.49
N LEU A 167 6.36 -21.12 14.89
CA LEU A 167 5.43 -20.10 14.40
C LEU A 167 5.70 -18.75 15.11
N ILE A 168 6.45 -17.86 14.45
CA ILE A 168 6.68 -16.50 14.95
C ILE A 168 5.60 -15.58 14.39
N THR A 169 4.80 -14.98 15.27
CA THR A 169 3.82 -13.95 14.90
C THR A 169 4.43 -12.58 15.15
N ARG A 170 4.80 -11.87 14.08
CA ARG A 170 5.15 -10.45 14.18
C ARG A 170 3.89 -9.61 13.95
N LYS A 171 3.67 -8.61 14.81
CA LYS A 171 2.44 -7.80 14.79
C LYS A 171 2.42 -6.72 13.71
N ASN A 172 3.53 -6.42 13.06
CA ASN A 172 3.68 -5.15 12.33
C ASN A 172 4.26 -5.40 10.93
N ILE A 173 3.42 -5.82 9.97
CA ILE A 173 3.69 -5.43 8.57
C ILE A 173 3.40 -3.92 8.46
N HIS A 174 4.23 -3.22 7.69
CA HIS A 174 4.01 -1.81 7.39
C HIS A 174 3.29 -1.73 6.06
N TYR A 175 2.15 -1.06 6.04
CA TYR A 175 1.28 -1.08 4.88
C TYR A 175 0.45 0.20 4.72
N SER A 176 -0.13 0.37 3.54
CA SER A 176 -1.25 1.26 3.28
C SER A 176 -2.22 0.54 2.35
N LEU A 177 -3.52 0.59 2.67
CA LEU A 177 -4.56 -0.09 1.92
C LEU A 177 -5.66 0.90 1.57
N ALA A 178 -5.98 0.97 0.29
CA ALA A 178 -7.19 1.63 -0.19
C ALA A 178 -7.97 0.72 -1.13
N THR A 179 -9.27 0.97 -1.25
CA THR A 179 -10.16 0.16 -2.08
C THR A 179 -11.18 1.01 -2.82
N ILE A 180 -11.63 0.56 -3.98
CA ILE A 180 -12.90 1.00 -4.58
C ILE A 180 -13.93 -0.08 -4.24
N ASP A 181 -14.73 0.18 -3.21
CA ASP A 181 -15.70 -0.77 -2.65
C ASP A 181 -15.15 -2.20 -2.49
N ASN A 182 -15.68 -3.14 -3.26
CA ASN A 182 -15.20 -4.53 -3.37
C ASN A 182 -14.66 -4.85 -4.76
N ASP A 183 -14.50 -3.85 -5.61
CA ASP A 183 -14.10 -4.02 -7.00
C ASP A 183 -12.58 -3.89 -7.19
N LEU A 184 -11.92 -3.07 -6.38
CA LEU A 184 -10.47 -2.89 -6.40
C LEU A 184 -9.89 -2.82 -4.99
N TYR A 185 -8.79 -3.53 -4.74
CA TYR A 185 -7.97 -3.40 -3.56
C TYR A 185 -6.53 -3.10 -4.00
N VAL A 186 -5.96 -2.03 -3.47
CA VAL A 186 -4.55 -1.67 -3.68
C VAL A 186 -3.87 -1.64 -2.31
N LEU A 187 -2.98 -2.61 -2.09
CA LEU A 187 -2.24 -2.78 -0.85
C LEU A 187 -0.75 -2.54 -1.10
N TYR A 188 -0.23 -1.43 -0.61
CA TYR A 188 1.20 -1.18 -0.58
C TYR A 188 1.80 -1.77 0.70
N LEU A 189 2.80 -2.64 0.55
CA LEU A 189 3.54 -3.28 1.63
C LEU A 189 4.99 -2.82 1.59
N PHE A 190 5.47 -2.23 2.68
CA PHE A 190 6.82 -1.64 2.76
C PHE A 190 7.60 -2.13 3.99
N ASN A 191 7.23 -3.29 4.53
CA ASN A 191 8.05 -4.02 5.50
C ASN A 191 9.28 -4.66 4.84
N ASN A 192 10.42 -4.63 5.55
CA ASN A 192 11.71 -5.18 5.12
C ASN A 192 11.80 -6.74 5.22
N THR A 193 10.72 -7.45 4.93
CA THR A 193 10.65 -8.93 4.96
C THR A 193 9.78 -9.42 3.81
N THR A 194 9.79 -10.71 3.45
CA THR A 194 8.87 -11.25 2.42
C THR A 194 7.42 -11.41 2.92
N GLN A 195 7.13 -11.05 4.17
CA GLN A 195 5.80 -11.24 4.75
C GLN A 195 4.76 -10.35 4.08
N SER A 196 3.56 -10.91 3.90
CA SER A 196 2.37 -10.21 3.38
C SER A 196 1.21 -10.27 4.37
N ALA A 197 -0.03 -10.16 3.89
CA ALA A 197 -1.23 -9.99 4.69
C ALA A 197 -2.36 -10.92 4.23
N THR A 198 -3.47 -10.91 4.98
CA THR A 198 -4.74 -11.49 4.52
C THR A 198 -5.74 -10.37 4.26
N LEU A 199 -6.16 -10.22 3.00
CA LEU A 199 -7.28 -9.33 2.65
C LEU A 199 -8.60 -9.91 3.16
N LYS A 200 -9.50 -9.01 3.54
CA LYS A 200 -10.84 -9.28 4.05
C LYS A 200 -11.85 -8.34 3.40
N GLY A 201 -13.13 -8.66 3.57
CA GLY A 201 -14.24 -7.86 3.03
C GLY A 201 -14.45 -8.02 1.54
N LEU A 202 -13.84 -9.04 0.91
CA LEU A 202 -13.99 -9.34 -0.51
C LEU A 202 -15.39 -9.91 -0.81
N SER A 203 -15.92 -9.68 -2.01
CA SER A 203 -17.14 -10.34 -2.47
C SER A 203 -16.87 -11.81 -2.84
N ASN A 204 -17.91 -12.65 -2.81
CA ASN A 204 -17.79 -14.05 -3.22
C ASN A 204 -17.84 -14.20 -4.75
N THR A 205 -16.71 -13.93 -5.41
CA THR A 205 -16.57 -13.98 -6.87
C THR A 205 -15.11 -14.24 -7.26
N ILE A 206 -14.81 -14.22 -8.57
CA ILE A 206 -13.44 -14.28 -9.06
C ILE A 206 -12.82 -12.88 -9.05
N TYR A 207 -11.59 -12.83 -8.58
CA TYR A 207 -10.70 -11.68 -8.68
C TYR A 207 -9.46 -12.05 -9.49
N THR A 208 -8.86 -11.06 -10.15
CA THR A 208 -7.49 -11.11 -10.63
C THR A 208 -6.58 -10.56 -9.54
N ALA A 209 -5.57 -11.34 -9.16
CA ALA A 209 -4.57 -10.99 -8.16
C ALA A 209 -3.20 -10.90 -8.84
N LYS A 210 -2.46 -9.82 -8.59
CA LYS A 210 -1.12 -9.60 -9.15
C LYS A 210 -0.26 -8.74 -8.22
N TRP A 211 1.05 -8.93 -8.31
CA TRP A 211 2.04 -8.07 -7.68
C TRP A 211 2.52 -7.03 -8.67
N PHE A 212 2.67 -5.79 -8.23
CA PHE A 212 3.24 -4.68 -8.98
C PHE A 212 4.51 -4.23 -8.28
N ASN A 213 5.61 -4.12 -9.04
CA ASN A 213 6.89 -3.65 -8.56
C ASN A 213 6.93 -2.11 -8.65
N PRO A 214 6.84 -1.37 -7.54
CA PRO A 214 6.83 0.10 -7.58
C PRO A 214 8.18 0.69 -8.02
N ARG A 215 9.24 -0.12 -8.08
CA ARG A 215 10.59 0.29 -8.53
C ARG A 215 10.76 0.21 -10.04
N THR A 216 10.06 -0.72 -10.71
CA THR A 216 10.25 -1.01 -12.14
C THR A 216 8.97 -0.83 -12.99
N GLY A 217 7.80 -0.80 -12.37
CA GLY A 217 6.51 -0.71 -13.06
C GLY A 217 5.99 -2.06 -13.59
N GLU A 218 6.66 -3.17 -13.27
CA GLU A 218 6.30 -4.49 -13.78
C GLU A 218 5.25 -5.19 -12.92
N TYR A 219 4.28 -5.80 -13.58
CA TYR A 219 3.34 -6.74 -12.96
C TYR A 219 3.86 -8.18 -13.06
N ILE A 220 3.76 -8.94 -11.97
CA ILE A 220 4.15 -10.35 -11.92
C ILE A 220 3.12 -11.20 -11.16
N ASN A 221 3.21 -12.52 -11.36
CA ASN A 221 2.40 -13.52 -10.67
C ASN A 221 0.88 -13.29 -10.79
N GLU A 222 0.43 -12.76 -11.93
CA GLU A 222 -0.99 -12.56 -12.20
C GLU A 222 -1.74 -13.90 -12.24
N LYS A 223 -2.86 -13.96 -11.53
CA LYS A 223 -3.73 -15.14 -11.52
C LYS A 223 -5.17 -14.80 -11.15
N ASN A 224 -6.09 -15.65 -11.59
CA ASN A 224 -7.48 -15.58 -11.18
C ASN A 224 -7.71 -16.44 -9.93
N VAL A 225 -8.38 -15.87 -8.92
CA VAL A 225 -8.68 -16.51 -7.64
C VAL A 225 -10.16 -16.40 -7.33
N PHE A 226 -10.80 -17.50 -6.92
CA PHE A 226 -12.20 -17.51 -6.52
C PHE A 226 -12.33 -17.35 -5.01
N ILE A 227 -13.13 -16.39 -4.57
CA ILE A 227 -13.31 -16.05 -3.16
C ILE A 227 -14.63 -16.63 -2.66
N LEU A 228 -14.57 -17.35 -1.55
CA LEU A 228 -15.73 -18.02 -0.92
C LEU A 228 -16.06 -17.50 0.47
N THR A 229 -15.07 -16.96 1.17
CA THR A 229 -15.16 -16.59 2.59
C THR A 229 -14.98 -15.09 2.82
N GLY A 230 -14.99 -14.30 1.74
CA GLY A 230 -14.63 -12.89 1.75
C GLY A 230 -13.20 -12.61 2.21
N ARG A 231 -12.30 -13.61 2.15
CA ARG A 231 -10.91 -13.52 2.61
C ARG A 231 -9.97 -14.08 1.55
N TYR A 232 -8.80 -13.47 1.43
CA TYR A 232 -7.72 -13.93 0.57
C TYR A 232 -6.38 -13.82 1.30
N LYS A 233 -5.70 -14.95 1.53
CA LYS A 233 -4.35 -14.96 2.07
C LYS A 233 -3.39 -14.67 0.92
N ILE A 234 -2.72 -13.53 0.97
CA ILE A 234 -1.76 -13.15 -0.06
C ILE A 234 -0.52 -14.04 0.09
N GLU A 235 0.09 -14.40 -1.03
CA GLU A 235 1.39 -15.05 -1.07
C GLU A 235 2.49 -14.18 -0.44
N GLU A 236 3.67 -14.73 -0.23
CA GLU A 236 4.82 -13.92 0.16
C GLU A 236 5.14 -12.87 -0.90
N LYS A 237 5.64 -11.72 -0.45
CA LYS A 237 6.23 -10.73 -1.36
C LYS A 237 7.39 -11.39 -2.13
N PRO A 238 7.60 -10.99 -3.38
CA PRO A 238 8.70 -11.53 -4.19
C PRO A 238 10.08 -11.38 -3.54
N ASP A 239 10.30 -10.30 -2.78
CA ASP A 239 11.53 -10.05 -2.01
C ASP A 239 11.24 -9.20 -0.74
N SER A 240 12.30 -8.79 -0.04
CA SER A 240 12.24 -7.95 1.16
C SER A 240 11.94 -6.48 0.90
N GLU A 241 11.95 -6.00 -0.34
CA GLU A 241 11.67 -4.61 -0.68
C GLU A 241 10.16 -4.33 -0.74
N ASP A 242 9.76 -3.11 -1.07
CA ASP A 242 8.35 -2.71 -1.12
C ASP A 242 7.58 -3.28 -2.31
N TRP A 243 6.34 -3.68 -2.13
CA TRP A 243 5.52 -4.21 -3.22
C TRP A 243 4.10 -3.72 -3.11
N VAL A 244 3.44 -3.55 -4.27
CA VAL A 244 2.01 -3.25 -4.34
C VAL A 244 1.28 -4.52 -4.75
N PHE A 245 0.38 -5.00 -3.91
CA PHE A 245 -0.55 -6.07 -4.26
C PHE A 245 -1.84 -5.45 -4.79
N VAL A 246 -2.27 -5.90 -5.97
CA VAL A 246 -3.51 -5.45 -6.59
C VAL A 246 -4.46 -6.62 -6.70
N MET A 247 -5.71 -6.40 -6.28
CA MET A 247 -6.79 -7.36 -6.41
C MET A 247 -8.00 -6.71 -7.05
N GLU A 248 -8.33 -7.17 -8.25
CA GLU A 248 -9.37 -6.59 -9.11
C GLU A 248 -10.49 -7.59 -9.29
N LYS A 249 -11.72 -7.19 -9.02
CA LYS A 249 -12.88 -8.05 -9.25
C LYS A 249 -13.04 -8.24 -10.74
N LYS A 250 -13.16 -9.49 -11.18
CA LYS A 250 -13.38 -9.78 -12.59
C LYS A 250 -14.82 -9.42 -12.93
N VAL A 251 -15.03 -8.26 -13.55
CA VAL A 251 -16.33 -7.84 -14.05
C VAL A 251 -16.70 -8.73 -15.23
N ASN A 252 -17.91 -9.29 -15.20
CA ASN A 252 -18.46 -10.29 -16.14
C ASN A 252 -17.98 -11.74 -15.96
N ILE A 253 -18.59 -12.40 -15.00
CA ILE A 253 -18.81 -13.85 -15.09
C ILE A 253 -20.31 -14.02 -15.23
N SER A 254 -20.74 -14.45 -16.42
CA SER A 254 -22.12 -14.87 -16.65
C SER A 254 -22.56 -15.80 -15.51
N PHE A 255 -23.78 -15.62 -15.01
CA PHE A 255 -24.38 -16.49 -13.99
C PHE A 255 -24.20 -17.99 -14.31
N TYR A 256 -24.22 -18.35 -15.60
CA TYR A 256 -23.98 -19.70 -16.10
C TYR A 256 -22.57 -20.24 -15.83
N MET A 257 -21.56 -19.37 -15.82
CA MET A 257 -20.17 -19.74 -15.55
C MET A 257 -19.93 -19.95 -14.04
N ILE A 258 -20.64 -19.21 -13.18
CA ILE A 258 -20.68 -19.48 -11.73
C ILE A 258 -21.39 -20.82 -11.46
N LEU A 259 -22.54 -21.06 -12.10
CA LEU A 259 -23.32 -22.29 -11.92
C LEU A 259 -22.55 -23.54 -12.35
N SER A 260 -21.82 -23.46 -13.48
CA SER A 260 -21.03 -24.57 -13.99
C SER A 260 -19.80 -24.88 -13.11
N VAL A 261 -19.13 -23.87 -12.56
CA VAL A 261 -18.07 -24.09 -11.56
C VAL A 261 -18.64 -24.72 -10.28
N MET A 262 -19.79 -24.23 -9.77
CA MET A 262 -20.44 -24.85 -8.60
C MET A 262 -20.84 -26.30 -8.86
N LEU A 263 -21.39 -26.62 -10.02
CA LEU A 263 -21.75 -27.99 -10.40
C LEU A 263 -20.52 -28.91 -10.48
N VAL A 264 -19.39 -28.42 -11.00
CA VAL A 264 -18.13 -29.18 -11.03
C VAL A 264 -17.62 -29.45 -9.61
N VAL A 265 -17.64 -28.45 -8.73
CA VAL A 265 -17.21 -28.60 -7.34
C VAL A 265 -18.12 -29.58 -6.60
N ILE A 266 -19.45 -29.46 -6.74
CA ILE A 266 -20.41 -30.40 -6.16
C ILE A 266 -20.18 -31.81 -6.70
N ALA A 267 -19.94 -31.98 -7.99
CA ALA A 267 -19.66 -33.28 -8.60
C ALA A 267 -18.35 -33.90 -8.10
N GLN A 268 -17.30 -33.09 -7.90
CA GLN A 268 -16.02 -33.54 -7.35
C GLN A 268 -16.16 -33.96 -5.88
N ILE A 269 -16.85 -33.17 -5.06
CA ILE A 269 -17.14 -33.50 -3.65
C ILE A 269 -17.99 -34.77 -3.57
N SER A 270 -19.00 -34.91 -4.43
CA SER A 270 -19.87 -36.10 -4.52
C SER A 270 -19.09 -37.35 -4.93
N ARG A 271 -18.15 -37.24 -5.87
CA ARG A 271 -17.26 -38.34 -6.26
C ARG A 271 -16.33 -38.74 -5.10
N GLN A 272 -15.73 -37.77 -4.41
CA GLN A 272 -14.86 -38.06 -3.27
C GLN A 272 -15.60 -38.72 -2.10
N THR A 273 -16.84 -38.31 -1.81
CA THR A 273 -17.68 -38.94 -0.78
C THR A 273 -18.12 -40.34 -1.19
N ARG A 274 -18.46 -40.60 -2.46
CA ARG A 274 -18.75 -41.95 -2.96
C ARG A 274 -17.54 -42.88 -2.87
N VAL A 275 -16.35 -42.40 -3.25
CA VAL A 275 -15.11 -43.18 -3.15
C VAL A 275 -14.75 -43.48 -1.69
N ARG A 276 -14.95 -42.52 -0.77
CA ARG A 276 -14.79 -42.75 0.67
C ARG A 276 -15.78 -43.78 1.22
N LYS A 277 -17.08 -43.69 0.87
CA LYS A 277 -18.09 -44.69 1.28
C LYS A 277 -17.79 -46.09 0.74
N LYS A 278 -17.30 -46.20 -0.50
CA LYS A 278 -16.94 -47.49 -1.11
C LYS A 278 -15.69 -48.11 -0.46
N LYS A 279 -14.78 -47.29 0.09
CA LYS A 279 -13.62 -47.74 0.87
C LYS A 279 -13.93 -48.03 2.34
N SER A 280 -15.01 -47.48 2.90
CA SER A 280 -15.35 -47.64 4.32
C SER A 280 -16.32 -48.78 4.64
N GLY A 281 -16.81 -49.53 3.64
CA GLY A 281 -17.43 -50.85 3.85
C GLY A 281 -18.51 -50.94 4.93
N LEU A 282 -19.48 -50.03 4.95
CA LEU A 282 -20.72 -50.20 5.72
C LEU A 282 -21.88 -50.25 4.72
N THR A 283 -22.32 -51.48 4.43
CA THR A 283 -23.67 -51.81 3.98
C THR A 283 -24.69 -51.44 5.05
#